data_AF-A0A1E3U8V8-F1
#
_entry.id   AF-A0A1E3U8V8-F1
#
_cell.length_a   1.000
_cell.length_b   1.000
_cell.length_c   1.000
_cell.angle_alpha   90.00
_cell.angle_beta   90.00
_cell.angle_gamma   90.00
#
_symmetry.space_group_name_H-M   'P 1'
#
loop_
_entity.id
_entity.type
_entity.pdbx_description
1 polymer ?
#
loop_
_entity_poly.entity_id
_entity_poly.type
_entity_poly.pdbx_seq_one_letter_code
_entity_poly.pdbx_strand_id
1 'polypeptide(L)'
;MCNWKFNVWGRISPETKKAFLISSILTIIVHLYAFSNMILNHDGINTVLNRESTEHYIGLGRWAILPFLKISSEQMMPAVIGTLSVLYIGFGTALLISVWDIHSDLAIFLVCAMVSSFPVMVNTFCYMYTADAYFAAFALSILYVWMMKKYNGWRSFFTGIVIMAVVCAIYQAYWCFGLVLLLAVCFMEYLRGKISFNVFVKNGIIYMLNLGISLVIYYIMARLVQAITGTHFSSYQDFDRLGEFGSIKEVYWYGREAFKQFIDFYFIDGGFIKDYRLIVFNILIIIVTVILIIRFFI
;
A
#
# COMPACT_ATOMS: atom_id res chain seq x y z
N MET A 1 -15.38 -23.45 6.82
CA MET A 1 -14.81 -23.20 5.48
C MET A 1 -15.89 -22.51 4.66
N CYS A 2 -15.83 -21.18 4.51
CA CYS A 2 -16.78 -20.46 3.68
C CYS A 2 -16.51 -20.80 2.20
N ASN A 3 -17.51 -21.36 1.53
CA ASN A 3 -17.49 -21.61 0.09
C ASN A 3 -17.71 -20.28 -0.64
N TRP A 4 -16.62 -19.55 -0.86
CA TRP A 4 -16.59 -18.44 -1.79
C TRP A 4 -16.69 -19.02 -3.22
N LYS A 5 -17.92 -19.22 -3.73
CA LYS A 5 -18.15 -19.63 -5.12
C LYS A 5 -17.87 -18.44 -6.03
N PHE A 6 -16.62 -18.26 -6.47
CA PHE A 6 -16.29 -17.26 -7.48
C PHE A 6 -15.53 -17.89 -8.64
N ASN A 7 -16.15 -17.75 -9.82
CA ASN A 7 -15.68 -18.26 -11.09
C ASN A 7 -14.47 -17.41 -11.56
N VAL A 8 -13.31 -18.04 -11.76
CA VAL A 8 -12.09 -17.40 -12.29
C VAL A 8 -12.31 -16.89 -13.72
N TRP A 9 -13.28 -17.47 -14.43
CA TRP A 9 -13.74 -17.09 -15.76
C TRP A 9 -15.06 -16.29 -15.74
N GLY A 10 -15.52 -15.90 -14.54
CA GLY A 10 -16.69 -15.05 -14.37
C GLY A 10 -16.40 -13.64 -14.86
N ARG A 11 -17.34 -13.05 -15.61
CA ARG A 11 -17.30 -11.63 -16.00
C ARG A 11 -16.98 -10.79 -14.75
N ILE A 12 -15.98 -9.89 -14.84
CA ILE A 12 -15.67 -8.90 -13.78
C ILE A 12 -16.98 -8.25 -13.33
N SER A 13 -17.21 -8.21 -12.00
CA SER A 13 -18.47 -7.74 -11.45
C SER A 13 -18.75 -6.29 -11.86
N PRO A 14 -20.01 -5.88 -12.06
CA PRO A 14 -20.35 -4.50 -12.37
C PRO A 14 -19.81 -3.50 -11.34
N GLU A 15 -19.81 -3.88 -10.06
CA GLU A 15 -19.30 -3.10 -8.93
C GLU A 15 -17.80 -2.84 -9.07
N THR A 16 -17.03 -3.88 -9.43
CA THR A 16 -15.59 -3.79 -9.64
C THR A 16 -15.26 -2.86 -10.82
N LYS A 17 -16.02 -2.95 -11.92
CA LYS A 17 -15.86 -2.04 -13.08
C LYS A 17 -16.22 -0.60 -12.74
N LYS A 18 -17.31 -0.42 -11.99
CA LYS A 18 -17.76 0.89 -11.51
C LYS A 18 -16.70 1.52 -10.61
N ALA A 19 -16.15 0.76 -9.68
CA ALA A 19 -15.08 1.21 -8.79
C ALA A 19 -13.83 1.64 -9.55
N PHE A 20 -13.40 0.87 -10.54
CA PHE A 20 -12.28 1.26 -11.41
C PHE A 20 -12.54 2.62 -12.08
N LEU A 21 -13.70 2.80 -12.70
CA LEU A 21 -14.05 4.02 -13.41
C LEU A 21 -14.18 5.22 -12.47
N ILE A 22 -14.96 5.09 -11.39
CA ILE A 22 -15.17 6.16 -10.41
C ILE A 22 -13.84 6.57 -9.78
N SER A 23 -13.05 5.61 -9.30
CA SER A 23 -11.74 5.90 -8.70
C SER A 23 -10.79 6.57 -9.69
N SER A 24 -10.79 6.14 -10.95
CA SER A 24 -9.95 6.77 -11.98
C SER A 24 -10.34 8.23 -12.20
N ILE A 25 -11.64 8.50 -12.37
CA ILE A 25 -12.17 9.85 -12.58
C ILE A 25 -11.88 10.74 -11.36
N LEU A 26 -12.17 10.26 -10.15
CA LEU A 26 -11.94 11.03 -8.92
C LEU A 26 -10.46 11.31 -8.70
N THR A 27 -9.57 10.36 -9.00
CA THR A 27 -8.12 10.58 -8.90
C THR A 27 -7.67 11.67 -9.87
N ILE A 28 -8.16 11.67 -11.11
CA ILE A 28 -7.87 12.76 -12.06
C ILE A 28 -8.37 14.10 -11.53
N ILE A 29 -9.61 14.17 -11.04
CA ILE A 29 -10.19 15.43 -10.54
C ILE A 29 -9.41 15.97 -9.34
N VAL A 30 -9.13 15.11 -8.35
CA VAL A 30 -8.45 15.50 -7.11
C VAL A 30 -7.01 15.94 -7.37
N HIS A 31 -6.30 15.26 -8.27
CA HIS A 31 -4.86 15.48 -8.50
C HIS A 31 -4.54 16.18 -9.81
N LEU A 32 -5.54 16.76 -10.49
CA LEU A 32 -5.39 17.43 -11.78
C LEU A 32 -4.27 18.46 -11.76
N TYR A 33 -4.16 19.21 -10.66
CA TYR A 33 -3.11 20.20 -10.47
C TYR A 33 -1.71 19.56 -10.53
N ALA A 34 -1.48 18.45 -9.82
CA ALA A 34 -0.21 17.72 -9.84
C ALA A 34 0.10 17.11 -11.22
N PHE A 35 -0.92 16.75 -12.00
CA PHE A 35 -0.72 16.16 -13.33
C PHE A 35 -0.41 17.20 -14.41
N SER A 36 -0.90 18.42 -14.20
CA SER A 36 -0.74 19.55 -15.14
C SER A 36 0.40 20.49 -14.78
N ASN A 37 0.92 20.43 -13.55
CA ASN A 37 1.99 21.30 -13.06
C ASN A 37 3.16 20.48 -12.53
N MET A 38 4.37 21.00 -12.71
CA MET A 38 5.56 20.39 -12.15
C MET A 38 5.70 20.82 -10.68
N ILE A 39 5.29 19.94 -9.75
CA ILE A 39 5.50 20.14 -8.32
C ILE A 39 6.85 19.51 -7.96
N LEU A 40 7.87 20.35 -7.77
CA LEU A 40 9.20 19.90 -7.43
C LEU A 40 9.33 19.74 -5.92
N ASN A 41 9.75 18.56 -5.49
CA ASN A 41 10.31 18.33 -4.16
C ASN A 41 11.82 18.13 -4.26
N HIS A 42 12.48 18.04 -3.10
CA HIS A 42 13.93 17.84 -3.00
C HIS A 42 14.44 16.66 -3.88
N ASP A 43 13.75 15.52 -3.83
CA ASP A 43 14.15 14.31 -4.58
C ASP A 43 13.84 14.44 -6.08
N GLY A 44 12.74 15.08 -6.44
CA GLY A 44 12.37 15.36 -7.82
C GLY A 44 13.35 16.31 -8.50
N ILE A 45 13.89 17.31 -7.77
CA ILE A 45 14.98 18.16 -8.28
C ILE A 45 16.21 17.31 -8.57
N ASN A 46 16.59 16.40 -7.66
CA ASN A 46 17.72 15.49 -7.90
C ASN A 46 17.48 14.58 -9.11
N THR A 47 16.25 14.11 -9.30
CA THR A 47 15.88 13.29 -10.46
C THR A 47 16.01 14.07 -11.77
N VAL A 48 15.58 15.34 -11.80
CA VAL A 48 15.65 16.19 -13.00
C VAL A 48 17.08 16.64 -13.31
N LEU A 49 17.84 17.08 -12.29
CA LEU A 49 19.17 17.68 -12.47
C LEU A 49 20.30 16.64 -12.52
N ASN A 50 20.27 15.69 -11.60
CA ASN A 50 21.36 14.73 -11.40
C ASN A 50 21.06 13.37 -12.04
N ARG A 51 19.82 13.15 -12.51
CA ARG A 51 19.27 11.84 -12.93
C ARG A 51 19.49 10.82 -11.83
N GLU A 52 18.49 10.64 -10.97
CA GLU A 52 18.56 9.60 -9.92
C GLU A 52 19.03 8.29 -10.56
N SER A 53 20.24 7.88 -10.16
CA SER A 53 20.89 6.75 -10.81
C SER A 53 20.21 5.46 -10.37
N THR A 54 20.29 4.44 -11.22
CA THR A 54 19.98 3.06 -10.85
C THR A 54 20.58 2.67 -9.48
N GLU A 55 21.76 3.19 -9.16
CA GLU A 55 22.44 2.97 -7.88
C GLU A 55 21.70 3.57 -6.69
N HIS A 56 21.04 4.74 -6.85
CA HIS A 56 20.26 5.35 -5.79
C HIS A 56 19.12 4.43 -5.34
N TYR A 57 18.31 3.95 -6.29
CA TYR A 57 17.19 3.06 -5.97
C TYR A 57 17.66 1.72 -5.41
N ILE A 58 18.72 1.13 -5.96
CA ILE A 58 19.28 -0.12 -5.42
C ILE A 58 19.86 0.10 -4.01
N GLY A 59 20.47 1.25 -3.75
CA GLY A 59 20.96 1.64 -2.43
C GLY A 59 19.84 1.80 -1.40
N LEU A 60 18.66 2.24 -1.83
CA LEU A 60 17.44 2.23 -1.00
C LEU A 60 16.77 0.85 -0.90
N GLY A 61 17.37 -0.19 -1.48
CA GLY A 61 16.82 -1.54 -1.55
C GLY A 61 15.60 -1.67 -2.47
N ARG A 62 15.36 -0.71 -3.36
CA ARG A 62 14.20 -0.63 -4.26
C ARG A 62 14.55 -1.11 -5.67
N TRP A 63 15.17 -2.27 -5.78
CA TRP A 63 15.68 -2.77 -7.07
C TRP A 63 14.57 -3.09 -8.09
N ALA A 64 13.36 -3.43 -7.64
CA ALA A 64 12.23 -3.74 -8.53
C ALA A 64 11.43 -2.51 -8.97
N ILE A 65 11.82 -1.30 -8.53
CA ILE A 65 11.18 -0.05 -8.97
C ILE A 65 11.56 0.29 -10.41
N LEU A 66 12.78 -0.06 -10.83
CA LEU A 66 13.37 0.36 -12.10
C LEU A 66 12.56 -0.07 -13.34
N PRO A 67 12.03 -1.32 -13.43
CA PRO A 67 11.17 -1.69 -14.54
C PRO A 67 9.90 -0.85 -14.65
N PHE A 68 9.34 -0.37 -13.54
CA PHE A 68 8.14 0.48 -13.55
C PHE A 68 8.47 1.88 -14.05
N LEU A 69 9.59 2.46 -13.60
CA LEU A 69 10.07 3.76 -14.09
C LEU A 69 10.40 3.74 -15.59
N LYS A 70 10.86 2.59 -16.11
CA LYS A 70 11.08 2.40 -17.55
C LYS A 70 9.80 2.31 -18.38
N ILE A 71 8.69 1.86 -17.78
CA ILE A 71 7.38 1.82 -18.45
C ILE A 71 6.79 3.23 -18.56
N SER A 72 7.00 4.06 -17.53
CA SER A 72 6.53 5.44 -17.52
C SER A 72 7.56 6.38 -18.13
N SER A 73 8.47 6.90 -17.31
CA SER A 73 9.57 7.74 -17.71
C SER A 73 10.58 7.83 -16.57
N GLU A 74 11.86 7.68 -16.89
CA GLU A 74 12.97 8.00 -15.98
C GLU A 74 13.14 9.53 -15.81
N GLN A 75 12.35 10.32 -16.54
CA GLN A 75 12.23 11.76 -16.38
C GLN A 75 10.89 12.11 -15.74
N MET A 76 10.86 13.23 -15.01
CA MET A 76 9.63 13.71 -14.40
C MET A 76 8.66 14.22 -15.48
N MET A 77 7.76 13.34 -15.95
CA MET A 77 6.68 13.62 -16.89
C MET A 77 5.33 13.47 -16.17
N PRO A 78 4.82 14.51 -15.47
CA PRO A 78 3.68 14.40 -14.57
C PRO A 78 2.42 13.83 -15.22
N ALA A 79 2.14 14.15 -16.48
CA ALA A 79 0.97 13.62 -17.19
C ALA A 79 1.08 12.11 -17.46
N VAL A 80 2.26 11.60 -17.84
CA VAL A 80 2.50 10.18 -18.12
C VAL A 80 2.45 9.38 -16.81
N ILE A 81 3.21 9.84 -15.81
CA ILE A 81 3.28 9.21 -14.49
C ILE A 81 1.91 9.26 -13.80
N GLY A 82 1.23 10.41 -13.86
CA GLY A 82 -0.12 10.57 -13.34
C GLY A 82 -1.14 9.64 -14.01
N THR A 83 -1.07 9.47 -15.33
CA THR A 83 -1.97 8.55 -16.06
C THR A 83 -1.77 7.10 -15.61
N LEU A 84 -0.53 6.63 -15.50
CA LEU A 84 -0.24 5.28 -15.01
C LEU A 84 -0.65 5.10 -13.54
N SER A 85 -0.40 6.12 -12.71
CA SER A 85 -0.86 6.17 -11.31
C SER A 85 -2.37 6.00 -11.21
N VAL A 86 -3.15 6.70 -12.05
CA VAL A 86 -4.62 6.58 -12.11
C VAL A 86 -5.04 5.14 -12.44
N LEU A 87 -4.38 4.47 -13.38
CA LEU A 87 -4.67 3.08 -13.71
C LEU A 87 -4.39 2.13 -12.54
N TYR A 88 -3.25 2.32 -11.85
CA TYR A 88 -2.91 1.50 -10.69
C TYR A 88 -3.85 1.75 -9.50
N ILE A 89 -4.20 3.01 -9.21
CA ILE A 89 -5.16 3.36 -8.15
C ILE A 89 -6.55 2.81 -8.48
N GLY A 90 -7.00 2.97 -9.72
CA GLY A 90 -8.28 2.43 -10.19
C GLY A 90 -8.32 0.90 -10.06
N PHE A 91 -7.26 0.20 -10.47
CA PHE A 91 -7.16 -1.25 -10.36
C PHE A 91 -7.12 -1.72 -8.90
N GLY A 92 -6.29 -1.09 -8.06
CA GLY A 92 -6.22 -1.38 -6.63
C GLY A 92 -7.56 -1.16 -5.93
N THR A 93 -8.24 -0.06 -6.23
CA THR A 93 -9.57 0.24 -5.65
C THR A 93 -10.63 -0.75 -6.11
N ALA A 94 -10.60 -1.17 -7.38
CA ALA A 94 -11.51 -2.19 -7.89
C ALA A 94 -11.32 -3.54 -7.17
N LEU A 95 -10.07 -3.95 -6.94
CA LEU A 95 -9.77 -5.13 -6.13
C LEU A 95 -10.21 -4.96 -4.68
N LEU A 96 -10.03 -3.77 -4.09
CA LEU A 96 -10.47 -3.47 -2.73
C LEU A 96 -11.98 -3.66 -2.57
N ILE A 97 -12.79 -3.14 -3.50
CA ILE A 97 -14.25 -3.37 -3.53
C ILE A 97 -14.58 -4.86 -3.61
N SER A 98 -13.85 -5.62 -4.43
CA SER A 98 -14.03 -7.08 -4.53
C SER A 98 -13.63 -7.82 -3.25
N VAL A 99 -12.54 -7.42 -2.58
CA VAL A 99 -12.05 -8.02 -1.32
C VAL A 99 -13.05 -7.82 -0.19
N TRP A 100 -13.62 -6.62 -0.11
CA TRP A 100 -14.58 -6.26 0.93
C TRP A 100 -16.03 -6.65 0.62
N ASP A 101 -16.29 -7.16 -0.59
CA ASP A 101 -17.60 -7.61 -1.06
C ASP A 101 -18.66 -6.48 -0.96
N ILE A 102 -18.30 -5.30 -1.48
CA ILE A 102 -19.12 -4.08 -1.38
C ILE A 102 -20.04 -3.97 -2.62
N HIS A 103 -21.35 -3.97 -2.37
CA HIS A 103 -22.38 -3.93 -3.42
C HIS A 103 -23.13 -2.60 -3.53
N SER A 104 -23.10 -1.77 -2.49
CA SER A 104 -23.83 -0.50 -2.48
C SER A 104 -23.11 0.56 -3.31
N ASP A 105 -23.82 1.19 -4.25
CA ASP A 105 -23.27 2.24 -5.11
C ASP A 105 -22.74 3.44 -4.33
N LEU A 106 -23.45 3.84 -3.28
CA LEU A 106 -22.99 4.91 -2.39
C LEU A 106 -21.71 4.49 -1.65
N ALA A 107 -21.65 3.26 -1.14
CA ALA A 107 -20.45 2.76 -0.47
C ALA A 107 -19.26 2.65 -1.42
N ILE A 108 -19.47 2.19 -2.66
CA ILE A 108 -18.44 2.13 -3.70
C ILE A 108 -17.92 3.54 -3.98
N PHE A 109 -18.82 4.51 -4.20
CA PHE A 109 -18.42 5.90 -4.44
C PHE A 109 -17.63 6.48 -3.26
N LEU A 110 -18.09 6.28 -2.03
CA LEU A 110 -17.41 6.76 -0.82
C LEU A 110 -16.02 6.15 -0.65
N VAL A 111 -15.86 4.84 -0.90
CA VAL A 111 -14.55 4.18 -0.88
C VAL A 111 -13.65 4.74 -1.98
N CYS A 112 -14.16 4.92 -3.20
CA CYS A 112 -13.38 5.52 -4.28
C CYS A 112 -12.94 6.94 -3.95
N ALA A 113 -13.84 7.77 -3.43
CA ALA A 113 -13.54 9.13 -3.01
C ALA A 113 -12.51 9.16 -1.89
N MET A 114 -12.66 8.29 -0.89
CA MET A 114 -11.71 8.15 0.21
C MET A 114 -10.34 7.74 -0.30
N VAL A 115 -10.24 6.69 -1.14
CA VAL A 115 -8.96 6.23 -1.68
C VAL A 115 -8.31 7.33 -2.53
N SER A 116 -9.05 7.96 -3.44
CA SER A 116 -8.51 9.00 -4.33
C SER A 116 -8.07 10.27 -3.59
N SER A 117 -8.71 10.63 -2.47
CA SER A 117 -8.41 11.85 -1.71
C SER A 117 -7.61 11.63 -0.43
N PHE A 118 -7.26 10.38 -0.09
CA PHE A 118 -6.56 10.07 1.15
C PHE A 118 -5.21 10.82 1.21
N PRO A 119 -4.81 11.42 2.35
CA PRO A 119 -3.61 12.24 2.44
C PRO A 119 -2.33 11.55 1.97
N VAL A 120 -2.22 10.23 2.16
CA VAL A 120 -1.07 9.45 1.65
C VAL A 120 -0.98 9.46 0.13
N MET A 121 -2.12 9.46 -0.58
CA MET A 121 -2.12 9.55 -2.05
C MET A 121 -1.65 10.93 -2.50
N VAL A 122 -2.14 12.00 -1.86
CA VAL A 122 -1.70 13.38 -2.12
C VAL A 122 -0.19 13.50 -1.90
N ASN A 123 0.31 12.99 -0.78
CA ASN A 123 1.74 13.03 -0.46
C ASN A 123 2.57 12.23 -1.46
N THR A 124 2.07 11.08 -1.94
CA THR A 124 2.75 10.30 -2.97
C THR A 124 2.90 11.09 -4.27
N PHE A 125 1.89 11.87 -4.66
CA PHE A 125 2.00 12.76 -5.82
C PHE A 125 2.93 13.96 -5.61
N CYS A 126 3.31 14.31 -4.38
CA CYS A 126 4.42 15.24 -4.15
C CYS A 126 5.77 14.64 -4.57
N TYR A 127 5.88 13.31 -4.63
CA TYR A 127 7.00 12.56 -5.19
C TYR A 127 6.67 12.11 -6.62
N MET A 128 6.18 13.04 -7.45
CA MET A 128 5.63 12.74 -8.77
C MET A 128 6.58 11.92 -9.66
N TYR A 129 7.89 12.11 -9.54
CA TYR A 129 8.89 11.39 -10.36
C TYR A 129 8.87 9.86 -10.21
N THR A 130 8.29 9.33 -9.13
CA THR A 130 8.24 7.88 -8.83
C THR A 130 6.84 7.41 -8.42
N ALA A 131 5.83 8.27 -8.54
CA ALA A 131 4.51 8.04 -7.95
C ALA A 131 3.80 6.82 -8.54
N ASP A 132 3.89 6.60 -9.85
CA ASP A 132 3.30 5.45 -10.53
C ASP A 132 3.86 4.11 -10.03
N ALA A 133 5.17 4.02 -9.83
CA ALA A 133 5.78 2.81 -9.28
C ALA A 133 5.29 2.54 -7.85
N TYR A 134 5.16 3.59 -7.03
CA TYR A 134 4.55 3.46 -5.69
C TYR A 134 3.09 3.04 -5.76
N PHE A 135 2.30 3.58 -6.70
CA PHE A 135 0.92 3.13 -6.88
C PHE A 135 0.83 1.72 -7.49
N ALA A 136 1.83 1.26 -8.23
CA ALA A 136 1.95 -0.13 -8.63
C ALA A 136 2.17 -1.03 -7.41
N ALA A 137 3.03 -0.66 -6.46
CA ALA A 137 3.19 -1.37 -5.20
C ALA A 137 1.89 -1.38 -4.37
N PHE A 138 1.16 -0.26 -4.32
CA PHE A 138 -0.19 -0.20 -3.73
C PHE A 138 -1.14 -1.21 -4.40
N ALA A 139 -1.25 -1.18 -5.72
CA ALA A 139 -2.10 -2.10 -6.49
C ALA A 139 -1.71 -3.58 -6.27
N LEU A 140 -0.42 -3.89 -6.30
CA LEU A 140 0.13 -5.23 -6.09
C LEU A 140 -0.11 -5.72 -4.65
N SER A 141 -0.05 -4.84 -3.66
CA SER A 141 -0.34 -5.21 -2.27
C SER A 141 -1.83 -5.57 -2.07
N ILE A 142 -2.75 -4.90 -2.78
CA ILE A 142 -4.18 -5.27 -2.76
C ILE A 142 -4.40 -6.55 -3.57
N LEU A 143 -3.70 -6.72 -4.70
CA LEU A 143 -3.72 -7.96 -5.47
C LEU A 143 -3.25 -9.16 -4.63
N TYR A 144 -2.21 -8.98 -3.83
CA TYR A 144 -1.77 -9.96 -2.84
C TYR A 144 -2.92 -10.37 -1.92
N VAL A 145 -3.58 -9.41 -1.26
CA VAL A 145 -4.71 -9.70 -0.37
C VAL A 145 -5.81 -10.43 -1.13
N TRP A 146 -6.19 -9.93 -2.31
CA TRP A 146 -7.20 -10.54 -3.14
C TRP A 146 -6.86 -12.00 -3.52
N MET A 147 -5.61 -12.29 -3.89
CA MET A 147 -5.16 -13.65 -4.21
C MET A 147 -5.15 -14.57 -2.98
N MET A 148 -4.71 -14.05 -1.83
CA MET A 148 -4.71 -14.78 -0.56
C MET A 148 -6.13 -15.11 -0.08
N LYS A 149 -7.12 -14.29 -0.42
CA LYS A 149 -8.53 -14.53 -0.12
C LYS A 149 -9.23 -15.40 -1.16
N LYS A 150 -8.89 -15.23 -2.44
CA LYS A 150 -9.53 -15.95 -3.55
C LYS A 150 -9.05 -17.38 -3.69
N TYR A 151 -7.75 -17.61 -3.55
CA TYR A 151 -7.16 -18.92 -3.74
C TYR A 151 -6.73 -19.51 -2.40
N ASN A 152 -6.90 -20.82 -2.25
CA ASN A 152 -6.52 -21.55 -1.05
C ASN A 152 -5.31 -22.45 -1.32
N GLY A 153 -4.54 -22.72 -0.26
CA GLY A 153 -3.44 -23.68 -0.28
C GLY A 153 -2.13 -23.11 -0.80
N TRP A 154 -1.28 -23.99 -1.35
CA TRP A 154 0.09 -23.64 -1.71
C TRP A 154 0.18 -22.59 -2.81
N ARG A 155 -0.78 -22.55 -3.76
CA ARG A 155 -0.74 -21.60 -4.87
C ARG A 155 -0.83 -20.15 -4.41
N SER A 156 -1.81 -19.80 -3.56
CA SER A 156 -1.89 -18.45 -2.98
C SER A 156 -0.67 -18.16 -2.11
N PHE A 157 -0.20 -19.16 -1.36
CA PHE A 157 0.97 -18.99 -0.51
C PHE A 157 2.23 -18.59 -1.31
N PHE A 158 2.63 -19.37 -2.32
CA PHE A 158 3.83 -19.06 -3.10
C PHE A 158 3.67 -17.80 -3.96
N THR A 159 2.52 -17.62 -4.61
CA THR A 159 2.28 -16.40 -5.40
C THR A 159 2.28 -15.16 -4.50
N GLY A 160 1.72 -15.26 -3.29
CA GLY A 160 1.71 -14.17 -2.34
C GLY A 160 3.11 -13.77 -1.87
N ILE A 161 3.98 -14.75 -1.64
CA ILE A 161 5.39 -14.52 -1.31
C ILE A 161 6.08 -13.71 -2.41
N VAL A 162 5.91 -14.12 -3.68
CA VAL A 162 6.54 -13.45 -4.82
C VAL A 162 6.01 -12.02 -4.96
N ILE A 163 4.70 -11.84 -4.90
CA ILE A 163 4.07 -10.51 -5.02
C ILE A 163 4.59 -9.59 -3.90
N MET A 164 4.59 -10.05 -2.64
CA MET A 164 5.01 -9.19 -1.53
C MET A 164 6.52 -8.92 -1.50
N ALA A 165 7.34 -9.83 -2.01
CA ALA A 165 8.76 -9.57 -2.22
C ALA A 165 8.98 -8.47 -3.26
N VAL A 166 8.21 -8.50 -4.36
CA VAL A 166 8.22 -7.45 -5.39
C VAL A 166 7.68 -6.13 -4.85
N VAL A 167 6.58 -6.14 -4.09
CA VAL A 167 6.04 -4.93 -3.43
C VAL A 167 7.11 -4.29 -2.55
N CYS A 168 7.80 -5.08 -1.72
CA CYS A 168 8.89 -4.58 -0.87
C CYS A 168 10.05 -4.00 -1.69
N ALA A 169 10.39 -4.66 -2.81
CA ALA A 169 11.43 -4.23 -3.74
C ALA A 169 11.05 -3.02 -4.61
N ILE A 170 9.78 -2.64 -4.67
CA ILE A 170 9.34 -1.37 -5.26
C ILE A 170 9.33 -0.30 -4.17
N TYR A 171 8.58 -0.54 -3.09
CA TYR A 171 8.53 0.32 -1.92
C TYR A 171 8.05 -0.41 -0.66
N GLN A 172 8.94 -0.48 0.33
CA GLN A 172 8.80 -1.28 1.55
C GLN A 172 7.54 -0.95 2.36
N ALA A 173 7.07 0.30 2.35
CA ALA A 173 5.90 0.72 3.13
C ALA A 173 4.61 -0.03 2.73
N TYR A 174 4.47 -0.41 1.45
CA TYR A 174 3.30 -1.16 0.98
C TYR A 174 3.30 -2.63 1.42
N TRP A 175 4.43 -3.14 1.93
CA TRP A 175 4.46 -4.44 2.59
C TRP A 175 3.60 -4.44 3.85
N CYS A 176 3.78 -3.41 4.70
CA CYS A 176 2.99 -3.21 5.92
C CYS A 176 1.52 -2.97 5.59
N PHE A 177 1.22 -2.21 4.53
CA PHE A 177 -0.14 -2.00 4.07
C PHE A 177 -0.83 -3.32 3.69
N GLY A 178 -0.18 -4.19 2.92
CA GLY A 178 -0.71 -5.51 2.57
C GLY A 178 -0.97 -6.40 3.79
N LEU A 179 -0.06 -6.39 4.77
CA LEU A 179 -0.23 -7.09 6.06
C LEU A 179 -1.49 -6.61 6.79
N VAL A 180 -1.60 -5.29 7.02
CA VAL A 180 -2.71 -4.69 7.77
C VAL A 180 -4.03 -4.95 7.07
N LEU A 181 -4.09 -4.80 5.75
CA LEU A 181 -5.29 -5.05 4.97
C LEU A 181 -5.72 -6.53 5.04
N LEU A 182 -4.78 -7.47 4.89
CA LEU A 182 -5.10 -8.90 4.97
C LEU A 182 -5.60 -9.31 6.36
N LEU A 183 -4.95 -8.80 7.41
CA LEU A 183 -5.38 -9.02 8.79
C LEU A 183 -6.76 -8.39 9.06
N ALA A 184 -7.00 -7.17 8.59
CA ALA A 184 -8.28 -6.48 8.75
C ALA A 184 -9.42 -7.27 8.08
N VAL A 185 -9.19 -7.79 6.87
CA VAL A 185 -10.17 -8.63 6.17
C VAL A 185 -10.43 -9.92 6.95
N CYS A 186 -9.37 -10.60 7.43
CA CYS A 186 -9.53 -11.83 8.20
C CYS A 186 -10.24 -11.59 9.54
N PHE A 187 -9.95 -10.46 10.19
CA PHE A 187 -10.62 -10.04 11.42
C PHE A 187 -12.11 -9.79 11.16
N MET A 188 -12.45 -9.06 10.10
CA MET A 188 -13.84 -8.80 9.73
C MET A 188 -14.62 -10.06 9.35
N GLU A 189 -13.97 -11.07 8.76
CA GLU A 189 -14.58 -12.39 8.57
C GLU A 189 -14.89 -13.11 9.88
N TYR A 190 -13.99 -13.00 10.87
CA TYR A 190 -14.21 -13.55 12.20
C TYR A 190 -15.38 -12.86 12.92
N LEU A 191 -15.40 -11.52 12.91
CA LEU A 191 -16.48 -10.73 13.49
C LEU A 191 -17.85 -11.01 12.85
N ARG A 192 -17.87 -11.31 11.54
CA ARG A 192 -19.08 -11.72 10.79
C ARG A 192 -19.49 -13.17 11.05
N GLY A 193 -18.79 -13.91 11.92
CA GLY A 193 -19.05 -15.33 12.16
C GLY A 193 -18.75 -16.24 10.97
N LYS A 194 -18.06 -15.75 9.93
CA LYS A 194 -17.72 -16.54 8.72
C LYS A 194 -16.63 -17.58 9.01
N ILE A 195 -15.79 -17.33 10.01
CA ILE A 195 -14.71 -18.22 10.46
C ILE A 195 -14.71 -18.35 11.98
N SER A 196 -14.26 -19.49 12.50
CA SER A 196 -14.07 -19.69 13.94
C SER A 196 -12.76 -19.05 14.43
N PHE A 197 -12.66 -18.84 15.75
CA PHE A 197 -11.45 -18.29 16.37
C PHE A 197 -10.17 -19.09 16.02
N ASN A 198 -10.26 -20.42 16.04
CA ASN A 198 -9.12 -21.28 15.67
C ASN A 198 -8.68 -21.08 14.21
N VAL A 199 -9.63 -20.85 13.30
CA VAL A 199 -9.32 -20.55 11.89
C VAL A 199 -8.71 -19.15 11.75
N PHE A 200 -9.22 -18.17 12.50
CA PHE A 200 -8.66 -16.81 12.54
C PHE A 200 -7.18 -16.84 12.97
N VAL A 201 -6.86 -17.48 14.10
CA VAL A 201 -5.47 -17.60 14.59
C VAL A 201 -4.58 -18.35 13.59
N LYS A 202 -5.05 -19.48 13.05
CA LYS A 202 -4.31 -20.25 12.03
C LYS A 202 -4.01 -19.41 10.79
N ASN A 203 -5.00 -18.69 10.28
CA ASN A 203 -4.82 -17.82 9.11
C ASN A 203 -3.83 -16.70 9.43
N GLY A 204 -3.93 -16.07 10.60
CA GLY A 204 -2.96 -15.06 11.06
C GLY A 204 -1.52 -15.59 11.04
N ILE A 205 -1.27 -16.78 11.58
CA ILE A 205 0.06 -17.41 11.56
C ILE A 205 0.53 -17.66 10.12
N ILE A 206 -0.33 -18.21 9.26
CA ILE A 206 0.01 -18.48 7.85
C ILE A 206 0.36 -17.18 7.12
N TYR A 207 -0.40 -16.11 7.34
CA TYR A 207 -0.16 -14.81 6.71
C TYR A 207 1.15 -14.18 7.20
N MET A 208 1.44 -14.25 8.51
CA MET A 208 2.71 -13.78 9.07
C MET A 208 3.90 -14.58 8.52
N LEU A 209 3.77 -15.90 8.39
CA LEU A 209 4.82 -16.74 7.78
C LEU A 209 5.03 -16.38 6.30
N ASN A 210 3.94 -16.21 5.55
CA ASN A 210 3.98 -15.82 4.14
C ASN A 210 4.74 -14.50 3.94
N LEU A 211 4.38 -13.51 4.74
CA LEU A 211 4.98 -12.18 4.70
C LEU A 211 6.43 -12.19 5.20
N GLY A 212 6.74 -12.94 6.25
CA GLY A 212 8.11 -13.13 6.72
C GLY A 212 9.02 -13.76 5.66
N ILE A 213 8.55 -14.80 4.98
CA ILE A 213 9.29 -15.42 3.87
C ILE A 213 9.47 -14.42 2.71
N SER A 214 8.46 -13.61 2.40
CA SER A 214 8.58 -12.59 1.35
C SER A 214 9.67 -11.56 1.66
N LEU A 215 9.85 -11.15 2.93
CA LEU A 215 10.93 -10.24 3.35
C LEU A 215 12.30 -10.90 3.23
N VAL A 216 12.43 -12.17 3.58
CA VAL A 216 13.69 -12.91 3.45
C VAL A 216 14.08 -13.03 1.97
N ILE A 217 13.14 -13.39 1.09
CA ILE A 217 13.39 -13.47 -0.35
C ILE A 217 13.75 -12.09 -0.91
N TYR A 218 13.00 -11.05 -0.53
CA TYR A 218 13.31 -9.67 -0.89
C TYR A 218 14.76 -9.30 -0.53
N TYR A 219 15.17 -9.58 0.71
CA TYR A 219 16.51 -9.26 1.21
C TYR A 219 17.59 -10.01 0.44
N ILE A 220 17.42 -11.32 0.23
CA ILE A 220 18.36 -12.14 -0.56
C ILE A 220 18.51 -11.54 -1.97
N MET A 221 17.39 -11.23 -2.63
CA MET A 221 17.41 -10.65 -3.98
C MET A 221 18.08 -9.28 -4.00
N ALA A 222 17.84 -8.44 -2.99
CA ALA A 222 18.51 -7.14 -2.87
C ALA A 222 20.03 -7.29 -2.75
N ARG A 223 20.52 -8.25 -1.94
CA ARG A 223 21.95 -8.55 -1.81
C ARG A 223 22.55 -9.10 -3.11
N LEU A 224 21.81 -9.92 -3.85
CA LEU A 224 22.24 -10.41 -5.17
C LEU A 224 22.37 -9.26 -6.19
N VAL A 225 21.36 -8.38 -6.25
CA VAL A 225 21.41 -7.20 -7.13
C VAL A 225 22.59 -6.30 -6.78
N GLN A 226 22.86 -6.08 -5.49
CA GLN A 226 24.04 -5.35 -5.02
C GLN A 226 25.35 -5.98 -5.47
N ALA A 227 25.50 -7.30 -5.30
CA ALA A 227 26.69 -8.02 -5.73
C ALA A 227 26.92 -7.93 -7.25
N ILE A 228 25.84 -7.94 -8.05
CA ILE A 228 25.92 -7.82 -9.51
C ILE A 228 26.26 -6.39 -9.95
N THR A 229 25.71 -5.39 -9.25
CA THR A 229 25.84 -3.97 -9.64
C THR A 229 26.99 -3.25 -8.97
N GLY A 230 27.66 -3.87 -7.99
CA GLY A 230 28.71 -3.22 -7.19
C GLY A 230 28.19 -2.13 -6.26
N THR A 231 26.89 -2.13 -5.94
CA THR A 231 26.24 -1.13 -5.09
C THR A 231 26.10 -1.63 -3.65
N HIS A 232 25.85 -0.70 -2.72
CA HIS A 232 25.65 -0.98 -1.31
C HIS A 232 24.39 -0.29 -0.79
N PHE A 233 23.85 -0.76 0.34
CA PHE A 233 22.73 -0.08 0.97
C PHE A 233 23.18 1.30 1.43
N SER A 234 22.31 2.29 1.21
CA SER A 234 22.50 3.64 1.71
C SER A 234 22.28 3.67 3.21
N SER A 235 23.03 4.52 3.92
CA SER A 235 22.78 4.81 5.33
C SER A 235 21.54 5.67 5.58
N TYR A 236 20.85 6.08 4.51
CA TYR A 236 19.56 6.78 4.61
C TYR A 236 18.55 5.94 5.42
N GLN A 237 18.01 6.52 6.49
CA GLN A 237 17.05 5.87 7.39
C GLN A 237 17.57 4.54 7.99
N ASP A 238 18.88 4.47 8.30
CA ASP A 238 19.56 3.28 8.85
C ASP A 238 19.38 2.02 7.98
N PHE A 239 19.18 2.20 6.68
CA PHE A 239 18.87 1.09 5.76
C PHE A 239 20.08 0.18 5.49
N ASP A 240 21.30 0.68 5.70
CA ASP A 240 22.54 -0.10 5.71
C ASP A 240 22.61 -1.10 6.85
N ARG A 241 21.81 -0.91 7.91
CA ARG A 241 21.65 -1.82 9.05
C ARG A 241 20.51 -2.82 8.87
N LEU A 242 19.92 -2.89 7.68
CA LEU A 242 18.84 -3.83 7.39
C LEU A 242 19.27 -5.28 7.66
N GLY A 243 18.54 -5.96 8.56
CA GLY A 243 18.84 -7.32 8.99
C GLY A 243 19.62 -7.40 10.32
N GLU A 244 20.08 -6.26 10.83
CA GLU A 244 20.54 -6.15 12.22
C GLU A 244 19.32 -6.06 13.14
N PHE A 245 19.14 -7.07 13.99
CA PHE A 245 18.11 -7.02 15.02
C PHE A 245 18.67 -6.33 16.25
N GLY A 246 18.11 -5.16 16.57
CA GLY A 246 18.37 -4.48 17.83
C GLY A 246 17.94 -5.33 19.04
N SER A 247 18.31 -4.85 20.22
CA SER A 247 17.86 -5.39 21.49
C SER A 247 16.32 -5.38 21.60
N ILE A 248 15.76 -6.25 22.44
CA ILE A 248 14.31 -6.25 22.73
C ILE A 248 13.80 -4.89 23.22
N LYS A 249 14.68 -4.11 23.87
CA LYS A 249 14.39 -2.74 24.31
C LYS A 249 14.22 -1.79 23.13
N GLU A 250 15.05 -1.90 22.10
CA GLU A 250 14.91 -1.12 20.87
C GLU A 250 13.64 -1.49 20.12
N VAL A 251 13.31 -2.78 20.01
CA VAL A 251 12.04 -3.23 19.40
C VAL A 251 10.83 -2.64 20.14
N TYR A 252 10.84 -2.69 21.48
CA TYR A 252 9.80 -2.06 22.29
C TYR A 252 9.74 -0.54 22.09
N TRP A 253 10.90 0.13 22.04
CA TRP A 253 11.00 1.57 21.80
C TRP A 253 10.42 1.97 20.45
N TYR A 254 10.83 1.31 19.36
CA TYR A 254 10.28 1.57 18.02
C TYR A 254 8.78 1.31 17.95
N GLY A 255 8.29 0.25 18.62
CA GLY A 255 6.86 -0.01 18.73
C GLY A 255 6.11 1.15 19.40
N ARG A 256 6.60 1.62 20.56
CA ARG A 256 6.03 2.76 21.28
C ARG A 256 6.07 4.05 20.45
N GLU A 257 7.21 4.36 19.83
CA GLU A 257 7.37 5.57 19.04
C GLU A 257 6.48 5.56 17.79
N ALA A 258 6.25 4.39 17.16
CA ALA A 258 5.30 4.29 16.05
C ALA A 258 3.86 4.68 16.47
N PHE A 259 3.39 4.22 17.63
CA PHE A 259 2.09 4.63 18.16
C PHE A 259 2.07 6.11 18.55
N LYS A 260 3.13 6.61 19.18
CA LYS A 260 3.24 8.01 19.55
C LYS A 260 3.22 8.91 18.31
N GLN A 261 3.99 8.60 17.28
CA GLN A 261 3.99 9.36 16.02
C GLN A 261 2.63 9.36 15.34
N PHE A 262 1.89 8.25 15.38
CA PHE A 262 0.52 8.22 14.90
C PHE A 262 -0.38 9.20 15.68
N ILE A 263 -0.29 9.20 17.01
CA ILE A 263 -1.07 10.10 17.85
C ILE A 263 -0.67 11.56 17.62
N ASP A 264 0.63 11.83 17.62
CA ASP A 264 1.18 13.16 17.42
C ASP A 264 0.72 13.71 16.05
N PHE A 265 0.89 12.93 14.99
CA PHE A 265 0.52 13.33 13.65
C PHE A 265 -0.98 13.64 13.52
N TYR A 266 -1.88 12.76 13.98
CA TYR A 266 -3.32 12.95 13.73
C TYR A 266 -4.04 13.81 14.77
N PHE A 267 -3.59 13.82 16.03
CA PHE A 267 -4.34 14.42 17.15
C PHE A 267 -3.63 15.55 17.89
N ILE A 268 -2.31 15.70 17.75
CA ILE A 268 -1.57 16.77 18.43
C ILE A 268 -1.15 17.84 17.44
N ASP A 269 -0.45 17.46 16.39
CA ASP A 269 -0.01 18.38 15.35
C ASP A 269 -1.17 18.72 14.43
N GLY A 270 -2.02 17.77 14.03
CA GLY A 270 -3.08 18.01 13.04
C GLY A 270 -2.57 17.86 11.60
N GLY A 271 -1.70 16.88 11.40
CA GLY A 271 -1.05 16.56 10.14
C GLY A 271 0.07 17.53 9.79
N PHE A 272 0.46 17.54 8.51
CA PHE A 272 1.58 18.34 8.02
C PHE A 272 1.38 19.86 8.10
N ILE A 273 0.13 20.33 8.13
CA ILE A 273 -0.20 21.76 8.10
C ILE A 273 -0.28 22.35 9.52
N LYS A 274 -0.24 21.48 10.53
CA LYS A 274 -0.44 21.84 11.94
C LYS A 274 -1.73 22.60 12.23
N ASP A 275 -2.85 22.15 11.66
CA ASP A 275 -4.15 22.82 11.76
C ASP A 275 -5.06 22.14 12.78
N TYR A 276 -5.50 22.90 13.79
CA TYR A 276 -6.43 22.43 14.83
C TYR A 276 -7.77 21.95 14.26
N ARG A 277 -8.21 22.46 13.11
CA ARG A 277 -9.44 22.03 12.45
C ARG A 277 -9.32 20.60 11.94
N LEU A 278 -8.13 20.21 11.46
CA LEU A 278 -7.84 18.84 11.05
C LEU A 278 -7.86 17.89 12.25
N ILE A 279 -7.38 18.34 13.42
CA ILE A 279 -7.47 17.56 14.66
C ILE A 279 -8.94 17.27 15.00
N VAL A 280 -9.80 18.30 15.03
CA VAL A 280 -11.23 18.14 15.30
C VAL A 280 -11.88 17.19 14.28
N PHE A 281 -11.56 17.36 13.00
CA PHE A 281 -12.06 16.50 11.93
C PHE A 281 -11.63 15.03 12.11
N ASN A 282 -10.36 14.78 12.43
CA ASN A 282 -9.83 13.43 12.68
C ASN A 282 -10.53 12.76 13.87
N ILE A 283 -10.76 13.50 14.96
CA ILE A 283 -11.49 13.01 16.14
C ILE A 283 -12.93 12.63 15.75
N LEU A 284 -13.63 13.49 15.00
CA LEU A 284 -14.98 13.22 14.54
C LEU A 284 -15.05 11.97 13.66
N ILE A 285 -14.10 11.79 12.74
CA ILE A 285 -14.01 10.58 11.91
C ILE A 285 -13.87 9.33 12.77
N ILE A 286 -13.02 9.36 13.81
CA ILE A 286 -12.86 8.21 14.70
C ILE A 286 -14.15 7.93 15.47
N ILE A 287 -14.80 8.94 16.03
CA ILE A 287 -16.06 8.78 16.75
C ILE A 287 -17.10 8.13 15.83
N VAL A 288 -17.26 8.66 14.61
CA VAL A 288 -18.18 8.09 13.61
C VAL A 288 -17.79 6.64 13.28
N THR A 289 -16.51 6.37 13.08
CA THR A 289 -16.00 5.02 12.77
C THR A 289 -16.30 4.04 13.91
N VAL A 290 -16.04 4.43 15.15
CA VAL A 290 -16.34 3.62 16.34
C VAL A 290 -17.84 3.38 16.47
N ILE A 291 -18.67 4.40 16.26
CA ILE A 291 -20.14 4.25 16.27
C ILE A 291 -20.59 3.26 15.18
N LEU A 292 -20.03 3.35 13.98
CA LEU A 292 -20.34 2.43 12.88
C LEU A 292 -19.91 0.99 13.21
N ILE A 293 -18.75 0.82 13.84
CA ILE A 293 -18.28 -0.50 14.31
C ILE A 293 -19.19 -1.03 15.42
N ILE A 294 -19.57 -0.22 16.40
CA ILE A 294 -20.47 -0.65 17.48
C ILE A 294 -21.83 -1.05 16.91
N ARG A 295 -22.41 -0.24 16.02
CA ARG A 295 -23.66 -0.56 15.30
C ARG A 295 -23.54 -1.78 14.40
N PHE A 296 -22.34 -2.18 14.04
CA PHE A 296 -22.14 -3.42 13.29
C PHE A 296 -22.27 -4.66 14.19
N PHE A 297 -22.08 -4.51 15.52
CA PHE A 297 -22.16 -5.59 16.51
C PHE A 297 -23.46 -5.67 17.29
N ILE A 298 -24.26 -4.59 17.28
CA ILE A 298 -25.60 -4.50 17.90
C ILE A 298 -26.64 -4.73 16.81
#